data_AF-A0A258C089-F1
#
_entry.id   AF-A0A258C089-F1
#
_cell.length_a   1.000
_cell.length_b   1.000
_cell.length_c   1.000
_cell.angle_alpha   90.00
_cell.angle_beta   90.00
_cell.angle_gamma   90.00
#
_symmetry.space_group_name_H-M   'P 1'
#
loop_
_entity.id
_entity.type
_entity.pdbx_description
1 polymer ?
#
loop_
_entity_poly.entity_id
_entity_poly.type
_entity_poly.pdbx_seq_one_letter_code
_entity_poly.pdbx_strand_id
1 'polypeptide(L)'
;MQQDSMSIIRSGLKARIEALATGPQQGGLAGLCEQVDMIRHDANRHGLIPVAQLATALADMLAAGRLGRAITSSLDLMRDAVECEDNDPEAGTVYMAALSARYGL
;
A
#
# COMPACT_ATOMS: atom_id res chain seq x y z
N MET A 1 24.45 7.99 -4.27
CA MET A 1 23.94 7.11 -5.33
C MET A 1 22.86 6.14 -4.83
N GLN A 2 23.05 5.36 -3.75
CA GLN A 2 21.99 4.46 -3.24
C GLN A 2 20.74 5.17 -2.68
N GLN A 3 20.93 6.33 -2.03
CA GLN A 3 19.82 7.13 -1.49
C GLN A 3 18.94 7.74 -2.58
N ASP A 4 19.53 8.21 -3.69
CA ASP A 4 18.79 8.62 -4.90
C ASP A 4 17.96 7.49 -5.49
N SER A 5 18.52 6.27 -5.58
CA SER A 5 17.79 5.11 -6.11
C SER A 5 16.57 4.78 -5.26
N MET A 6 16.70 4.78 -3.93
CA MET A 6 15.58 4.50 -3.03
C MET A 6 14.51 5.60 -3.09
N SER A 7 14.92 6.86 -3.22
CA SER A 7 14.00 7.99 -3.40
C SER A 7 13.19 7.88 -4.71
N ILE A 8 13.81 7.43 -5.80
CA ILE A 8 13.13 7.15 -7.07
C ILE A 8 12.11 6.02 -6.91
N ILE A 9 12.48 4.92 -6.24
CA ILE A 9 11.56 3.80 -5.96
C ILE A 9 10.35 4.28 -5.15
N ARG A 10 10.60 4.99 -4.03
CA ARG A 10 9.53 5.55 -3.19
C ARG A 10 8.62 6.49 -3.97
N SER A 11 9.20 7.38 -4.77
CA SER A 11 8.43 8.32 -5.60
C SER A 11 7.56 7.60 -6.63
N GLY A 12 8.08 6.53 -7.25
CA GLY A 12 7.33 5.68 -8.17
C GLY A 12 6.17 4.95 -7.49
N LEU A 13 6.42 4.34 -6.33
CA LEU A 13 5.40 3.69 -5.51
C LEU A 13 4.31 4.66 -5.06
N LYS A 14 4.70 5.85 -4.58
CA LYS A 14 3.78 6.93 -4.21
C LYS A 14 2.88 7.28 -5.40
N ALA A 15 3.46 7.62 -6.55
CA ALA A 15 2.69 7.98 -7.75
C ALA A 15 1.66 6.91 -8.16
N ARG A 16 2.00 5.62 -8.01
CA ARG A 16 1.07 4.51 -8.27
C ARG A 16 -0.07 4.47 -7.26
N ILE A 17 0.21 4.63 -5.97
CA ILE A 17 -0.81 4.69 -4.91
C ILE A 17 -1.74 5.90 -5.13
N GLU A 18 -1.21 7.05 -5.55
CA GLU A 18 -2.01 8.24 -5.84
C GLU A 18 -2.90 8.06 -7.08
N ALA A 19 -2.39 7.38 -8.11
CA ALA A 19 -3.19 7.03 -9.28
C ALA A 19 -4.36 6.11 -8.91
N LEU A 20 -4.17 5.15 -7.98
CA LEU A 20 -5.25 4.32 -7.44
C LEU A 20 -6.30 5.10 -6.66
N ALA A 21 -5.90 6.19 -5.99
CA ALA A 21 -6.80 7.01 -5.17
C ALA A 21 -7.63 8.01 -6.00
N THR A 22 -7.13 8.40 -7.18
CA THR A 22 -7.69 9.51 -7.98
C THR A 22 -8.34 9.06 -9.29
N GLY A 23 -7.96 7.89 -9.80
CA GLY A 23 -8.38 7.42 -11.12
C GLY A 23 -9.62 6.51 -11.09
N PRO A 24 -10.41 6.45 -12.18
CA PRO A 24 -11.29 5.33 -12.43
C PRO A 24 -10.44 4.09 -12.71
N GLN A 25 -10.59 3.06 -11.88
CA GLN A 25 -9.83 1.81 -12.02
C GLN A 25 -10.16 1.14 -13.35
N GLN A 26 -9.22 1.21 -14.29
CA GLN A 26 -9.29 0.49 -15.55
C GLN A 26 -9.40 -1.02 -15.22
N GLY A 27 -10.52 -1.65 -15.56
CA GLY A 27 -10.77 -3.05 -15.22
C GLY A 27 -11.47 -3.30 -13.87
N GLY A 28 -11.96 -2.26 -13.19
CA GLY A 28 -12.75 -2.39 -11.96
C GLY A 28 -11.98 -3.05 -10.82
N LEU A 29 -12.64 -3.96 -10.10
CA LEU A 29 -12.10 -4.62 -8.91
C LEU A 29 -10.88 -5.51 -9.23
N ALA A 30 -10.90 -6.19 -10.39
CA ALA A 30 -9.79 -7.03 -10.84
C ALA A 30 -8.52 -6.20 -11.11
N GLY A 31 -8.65 -5.10 -11.86
CA GLY A 31 -7.54 -4.19 -12.13
C GLY A 31 -7.01 -3.48 -10.88
N LEU A 32 -7.85 -3.31 -9.85
CA LEU A 32 -7.42 -2.83 -8.54
C LEU A 32 -6.60 -3.88 -7.78
N CYS A 33 -7.06 -5.14 -7.73
CA CYS A 33 -6.29 -6.24 -7.15
C CYS A 33 -4.92 -6.39 -7.81
N GLU A 34 -4.86 -6.38 -9.15
CA GLU A 34 -3.60 -6.50 -9.89
C GLU A 34 -2.62 -5.37 -9.55
N GLN A 35 -3.10 -4.13 -9.50
CA GLN A 35 -2.23 -2.99 -9.17
C GLN A 35 -1.73 -3.04 -7.72
N VAL A 36 -2.58 -3.44 -6.77
CA VAL A 36 -2.19 -3.62 -5.37
C VAL A 36 -1.16 -4.76 -5.24
N ASP A 37 -1.33 -5.84 -5.99
CA ASP A 37 -0.36 -6.95 -6.03
C ASP A 37 1.00 -6.51 -6.56
N MET A 38 1.01 -5.72 -7.64
CA MET A 38 2.26 -5.18 -8.18
C MET A 38 2.95 -4.20 -7.21
N ILE A 39 2.19 -3.39 -6.47
CA ILE A 39 2.73 -2.51 -5.42
C ILE A 39 3.36 -3.35 -4.31
N ARG A 40 2.67 -4.41 -3.86
CA ARG A 40 3.19 -5.36 -2.86
C ARG A 40 4.50 -5.98 -3.33
N HIS A 41 4.54 -6.46 -4.58
CA HIS A 41 5.72 -7.10 -5.14
C HIS A 41 6.93 -6.15 -5.18
N ASP A 42 6.72 -4.93 -5.67
CA ASP A 42 7.77 -3.91 -5.77
C ASP A 42 8.28 -3.50 -4.37
N ALA A 43 7.36 -3.24 -3.43
CA ALA A 43 7.70 -2.92 -2.05
C ALA A 43 8.53 -4.03 -1.39
N ASN A 44 8.15 -5.31 -1.57
CA ASN A 44 8.88 -6.44 -1.01
C ASN A 44 10.30 -6.55 -1.62
N ARG A 45 10.40 -6.37 -2.94
CA ARG A 45 11.68 -6.40 -3.66
C ARG A 45 12.67 -5.32 -3.18
N HIS A 46 12.14 -4.19 -2.73
CA HIS A 46 12.92 -3.05 -2.26
C HIS A 46 13.03 -2.93 -0.73
N GLY A 47 12.51 -3.91 0.03
CA GLY A 47 12.59 -3.92 1.50
C GLY A 47 11.65 -2.92 2.19
N LEU A 48 10.64 -2.41 1.49
CA LEU A 48 9.60 -1.53 2.03
C LEU A 48 8.51 -2.36 2.74
N ILE A 49 8.91 -3.00 3.84
CA ILE A 49 8.07 -3.93 4.62
C ILE A 49 6.70 -3.35 5.01
N PRO A 50 6.57 -2.13 5.58
CA PRO A 50 5.26 -1.60 5.98
C PRO A 50 4.30 -1.46 4.78
N VAL A 51 4.82 -1.02 3.63
CA VAL A 51 4.02 -0.85 2.40
C VAL A 51 3.55 -2.21 1.86
N ALA A 52 4.42 -3.22 1.89
CA ALA A 52 4.08 -4.57 1.44
C ALA A 52 3.02 -5.24 2.33
N GLN A 53 3.09 -5.03 3.66
CA GLN A 53 2.09 -5.53 4.60
C GLN A 53 0.72 -4.87 4.38
N LEU A 54 0.69 -3.53 4.28
CA LEU A 54 -0.54 -2.79 3.99
C LEU A 54 -1.17 -3.19 2.65
N ALA A 55 -0.35 -3.36 1.61
CA ALA A 55 -0.83 -3.83 0.31
C ALA A 55 -1.43 -5.25 0.39
N THR A 56 -0.84 -6.13 1.20
CA THR A 56 -1.37 -7.48 1.43
C THR A 56 -2.73 -7.44 2.13
N ALA A 57 -2.87 -6.64 3.18
CA ALA A 57 -4.15 -6.48 3.86
C ALA A 57 -5.22 -5.87 2.94
N LEU A 58 -4.84 -4.90 2.10
CA LEU A 58 -5.74 -4.33 1.12
C LEU A 58 -6.19 -5.36 0.08
N ALA A 59 -5.29 -6.21 -0.41
CA ALA A 59 -5.62 -7.31 -1.33
C ALA A 59 -6.60 -8.31 -0.70
N ASP A 60 -6.44 -8.64 0.58
CA ASP A 60 -7.35 -9.52 1.31
C ASP A 60 -8.75 -8.89 1.47
N MET A 61 -8.81 -7.61 1.88
CA MET A 61 -10.07 -6.86 1.95
C MET A 61 -10.76 -6.73 0.59
N LEU A 62 -9.97 -6.60 -0.49
CA LEU A 62 -10.45 -6.61 -1.87
C LEU A 62 -11.08 -7.95 -2.24
N ALA A 63 -10.39 -9.06 -1.95
CA ALA A 63 -10.90 -10.40 -2.17
C ALA A 63 -12.17 -10.70 -1.35
N ALA A 64 -12.26 -10.15 -0.14
CA ALA A 64 -13.41 -10.28 0.74
C ALA A 64 -14.59 -9.34 0.38
N GLY A 65 -14.42 -8.44 -0.59
CA GLY A 65 -15.45 -7.47 -1.00
C GLY A 65 -15.78 -6.39 0.02
N ARG A 66 -14.91 -6.15 1.03
CA ARG A 66 -15.16 -5.22 2.16
C ARG A 66 -14.78 -3.77 1.84
N LEU A 67 -15.22 -3.28 0.69
CA LEU A 67 -14.49 -2.30 -0.11
C LEU A 67 -15.01 -0.87 -0.18
N GLY A 68 -15.98 -0.50 0.65
CA GLY A 68 -16.54 0.86 0.60
C GLY A 68 -15.50 1.95 0.97
N ARG A 69 -15.71 2.60 2.12
CA ARG A 69 -14.79 3.65 2.61
C ARG A 69 -13.38 3.16 2.95
N ALA A 70 -13.17 1.84 3.01
CA ALA A 70 -11.93 1.24 3.44
C ALA A 70 -10.77 1.43 2.44
N ILE A 71 -11.05 1.46 1.14
CA ILE A 71 -10.00 1.58 0.10
C ILE A 71 -9.24 2.89 0.26
N THR A 72 -9.95 4.02 0.28
CA THR A 72 -9.32 5.35 0.31
C THR A 72 -8.46 5.55 1.55
N SER A 73 -8.95 5.11 2.71
CA SER A 73 -8.19 5.19 3.96
C SER A 73 -7.01 4.20 4.03
N SER A 74 -7.11 3.05 3.37
CA SER A 74 -5.97 2.12 3.26
C SER A 74 -4.89 2.66 2.32
N LEU A 75 -5.29 3.27 1.19
CA LEU A 75 -4.38 3.94 0.26
C LEU A 75 -3.66 5.13 0.92
N ASP A 76 -4.35 5.86 1.79
CA ASP A 76 -3.77 6.94 2.59
C ASP A 76 -2.68 6.43 3.55
N LEU A 77 -2.95 5.33 4.27
CA LEU A 77 -1.95 4.67 5.11
C LEU A 77 -0.75 4.15 4.30
N MET A 78 -0.98 3.62 3.10
CA MET A 78 0.10 3.19 2.21
C MET A 78 0.95 4.37 1.74
N ARG A 79 0.34 5.53 1.47
CA ARG A 79 1.07 6.76 1.13
C ARG A 79 1.96 7.20 2.29
N ASP A 80 1.40 7.25 3.50
CA ASP A 80 2.14 7.62 4.72
C ASP A 80 3.33 6.68 4.96
N ALA A 81 3.13 5.36 4.82
CA ALA A 81 4.19 4.37 4.95
C ALA A 81 5.29 4.46 3.88
N VAL A 82 4.97 4.91 2.66
CA VAL A 82 5.97 5.15 1.60
C VAL A 82 6.83 6.37 1.92
N GLU A 83 6.23 7.41 2.51
CA GLU A 83 6.91 8.64 2.92
C GLU A 83 7.71 8.46 4.22
N CYS A 84 7.28 7.53 5.07
CA CYS A 84 7.99 7.16 6.28
C CYS A 84 9.36 6.58 5.93
N GLU A 85 10.42 7.14 6.53
CA GLU A 85 11.78 6.66 6.28
C GLU A 85 12.05 5.31 6.92
N ASP A 86 11.28 4.97 7.97
CA ASP A 86 11.37 3.75 8.76
C ASP A 86 10.68 2.57 8.03
N ASN A 87 11.49 1.62 7.58
CA ASN A 87 11.02 0.41 6.88
C ASN A 87 11.12 -0.84 7.75
N ASP A 88 11.39 -0.68 9.04
CA ASP A 88 11.57 -1.80 9.94
C ASP A 88 10.22 -2.54 10.15
N PRO A 89 10.28 -3.84 10.46
CA PRO A 89 9.08 -4.64 10.71
C PRO A 89 8.25 -4.10 11.90
N GLU A 90 8.86 -3.38 12.84
CA GLU A 90 8.13 -2.69 13.92
C GLU A 90 7.21 -1.58 13.38
N ALA A 91 7.69 -0.74 12.45
CA ALA A 91 6.83 0.25 11.79
C ALA A 91 5.67 -0.42 11.05
N GLY A 92 5.93 -1.52 10.35
CA GLY A 92 4.87 -2.34 9.73
C GLY A 92 3.80 -2.80 10.72
N THR A 93 4.22 -3.21 11.92
CA THR A 93 3.31 -3.62 13.00
C THR A 93 2.43 -2.47 13.48
N VAL A 94 2.96 -1.25 13.59
CA VAL A 94 2.19 -0.05 13.96
C VAL A 94 1.11 0.25 12.92
N TYR A 95 1.46 0.23 11.64
CA TYR A 95 0.51 0.44 10.55
C TYR A 95 -0.58 -0.65 10.51
N MET A 96 -0.20 -1.91 10.73
CA MET A 96 -1.15 -3.02 10.81
C MET A 96 -2.07 -2.92 12.03
N ALA A 97 -1.58 -2.46 13.17
CA ALA A 97 -2.39 -2.20 14.35
C ALA A 97 -3.40 -1.07 14.10
N ALA A 98 -2.97 0.02 13.44
CA ALA A 98 -3.84 1.11 13.04
C ALA A 98 -4.92 0.66 12.05
N LEU A 99 -4.56 -0.19 11.09
CA LEU A 99 -5.49 -0.78 10.12
C LEU A 99 -6.52 -1.69 10.82
N SER A 100 -6.06 -2.55 11.74
CA SER A 100 -6.92 -3.47 12.50
C SER A 100 -7.89 -2.72 13.42
N ALA A 101 -7.43 -1.66 14.10
CA ALA A 101 -8.30 -0.80 14.90
C ALA A 101 -9.39 -0.11 14.07
N ARG A 102 -9.13 0.13 12.78
CA ARG A 102 -10.05 0.82 11.87
C ARG A 102 -11.07 -0.11 11.20
N TYR A 103 -10.70 -1.37 10.97
CA TYR A 103 -11.52 -2.32 10.19
C TYR A 103 -11.92 -3.60 10.95
N GLY A 104 -11.40 -3.81 12.15
CA GLY A 104 -11.67 -5.01 12.95
C GLY A 104 -11.13 -6.28 12.29
N LEU A 105 -9.91 -6.22 11.76
CA LEU A 105 -9.16 -7.37 11.25
C LEU A 105 -8.67 -8.28 12.39
#